data_AF-A0A3M1P3P7-F1
#
_entry.id   AF-A0A3M1P3P7-F1
#
_cell.length_a   1.000
_cell.length_b   1.000
_cell.length_c   1.000
_cell.angle_alpha   90.00
_cell.angle_beta   90.00
_cell.angle_gamma   90.00
#
_symmetry.space_group_name_H-M   'P 1'
#
loop_
_entity.id
_entity.type
_entity.pdbx_description
1 polymer ?
#
loop_
_entity_poly.entity_id
_entity_poly.type
_entity_poly.pdbx_seq_one_letter_code
_entity_poly.pdbx_strand_id
1 'polypeptide(L)'
;MAVHRAGRFIYLNPAAVRLLGGHSPDAFLGQPVLEVVAPEARARVKERLRQLYEERKPVPFLVERLVRRDGSSFLAEVKATPIDYGGEPAVLVVLRDVTEHVQERLDLIQSEARYRSLVEEINDVIFQLDARGCITFISPAVERLYG
;
A
#
# COMPACT_ATOMS: atom_id res chain seq x y z
N MET A 1 3.58 12.07 -8.55
CA MET A 1 3.24 11.87 -9.97
C MET A 1 4.53 11.77 -10.77
N ALA A 2 4.60 10.83 -11.70
CA ALA A 2 5.72 10.64 -12.61
C ALA A 2 5.20 10.29 -14.01
N VAL A 3 5.99 10.50 -15.04
CA VAL A 3 5.72 10.04 -16.41
C VAL A 3 6.91 9.22 -16.87
N HIS A 4 6.64 8.10 -17.53
CA HIS A 4 7.68 7.29 -18.16
C HIS A 4 7.35 6.95 -19.62
N ARG A 5 8.40 6.81 -20.43
CA ARG A 5 8.36 6.39 -21.84
C ARG A 5 9.29 5.19 -22.00
N ALA A 6 8.82 4.14 -22.69
CA ALA A 6 9.53 2.86 -22.81
C ALA A 6 10.10 2.34 -21.47
N GLY A 7 9.33 2.50 -20.38
CA GLY A 7 9.75 2.07 -19.04
C GLY A 7 10.86 2.90 -18.39
N ARG A 8 11.18 4.09 -18.90
CA ARG A 8 12.17 5.02 -18.32
C ARG A 8 11.53 6.34 -17.92
N PHE A 9 11.89 6.88 -16.76
CA PHE A 9 11.35 8.15 -16.28
C PHE A 9 11.74 9.31 -17.21
N ILE A 10 10.75 10.12 -17.58
CA ILE A 10 10.94 11.37 -18.35
C ILE A 10 10.47 12.61 -17.59
N TYR A 11 9.69 12.41 -16.52
CA TYR A 11 9.25 13.48 -15.64
C TYR A 11 8.91 12.91 -14.26
N LEU A 12 9.25 13.66 -13.21
CA LEU A 12 8.77 13.44 -11.85
C LEU A 12 8.44 14.78 -11.21
N ASN A 13 7.31 14.85 -10.52
CA ASN A 13 7.00 16.04 -9.73
C ASN A 13 7.79 16.03 -8.39
N PRO A 14 7.95 17.19 -7.72
CA PRO A 14 8.73 17.27 -6.47
C PRO A 14 8.26 16.31 -5.37
N ALA A 15 6.95 16.03 -5.31
CA ALA A 15 6.41 15.09 -4.34
C ALA A 15 6.89 13.64 -4.60
N ALA A 16 6.91 13.19 -5.85
CA ALA A 16 7.44 11.86 -6.20
C ALA A 16 8.94 11.76 -5.94
N VAL A 17 9.70 12.81 -6.26
CA VAL A 17 11.15 12.88 -6.01
C VAL A 17 11.46 12.71 -4.53
N ARG A 18 10.78 13.48 -3.66
CA ARG A 18 10.94 13.35 -2.21
C ARG A 18 10.53 11.97 -1.71
N LEU A 19 9.41 11.45 -2.19
CA LEU A 19 8.90 10.15 -1.76
C LEU A 19 9.86 8.99 -2.09
N LEU A 20 10.51 9.06 -3.26
CA LEU A 20 11.52 8.09 -3.70
C LEU A 20 12.91 8.33 -3.08
N GLY A 21 13.05 9.30 -2.18
CA GLY A 21 14.31 9.61 -1.49
C GLY A 21 15.34 10.34 -2.36
N GLY A 22 14.92 11.11 -3.36
CA GLY A 22 15.81 11.95 -4.16
C GLY A 22 15.76 13.43 -3.78
N HIS A 23 16.80 14.16 -4.19
CA HIS A 23 16.93 15.60 -3.98
C HIS A 23 16.57 16.42 -5.24
N SER A 24 16.65 15.80 -6.42
CA SER A 24 16.31 16.40 -7.72
C SER A 24 15.65 15.35 -8.63
N PRO A 25 14.72 15.73 -9.54
CA PRO A 25 14.24 14.85 -10.60
C PRO A 25 15.37 14.21 -11.41
N ASP A 26 16.48 14.92 -11.63
CA ASP A 26 17.63 14.47 -12.44
C ASP A 26 18.25 13.17 -11.94
N ALA A 27 18.10 12.87 -10.65
CA ALA A 27 18.51 11.59 -10.11
C ALA A 27 17.79 10.45 -10.86
N PHE A 28 16.50 10.59 -11.13
CA PHE A 28 15.65 9.53 -11.67
C PHE A 28 15.44 9.59 -13.18
N LEU A 29 15.62 10.76 -13.80
CA LEU A 29 15.41 10.93 -15.24
C LEU A 29 16.28 9.96 -16.05
N GLY A 30 15.67 9.32 -17.05
CA GLY A 30 16.29 8.29 -17.87
C GLY A 30 16.45 6.92 -17.20
N GLN A 31 16.29 6.81 -15.87
CA GLN A 31 16.41 5.53 -15.18
C GLN A 31 15.20 4.63 -15.45
N PRO A 32 15.39 3.29 -15.47
CA PRO A 32 14.29 2.34 -15.56
C PRO A 32 13.34 2.49 -14.36
N VAL A 33 12.03 2.46 -14.60
CA VAL A 33 11.04 2.51 -13.52
C VAL A 33 11.13 1.31 -12.56
N LEU A 34 11.72 0.19 -13.01
CA LEU A 34 11.93 -1.00 -12.19
C LEU A 34 13.00 -0.81 -11.10
N GLU A 35 13.83 0.23 -11.17
CA GLU A 35 14.84 0.53 -10.13
C GLU A 35 14.19 0.93 -8.81
N VAL A 36 13.02 1.58 -8.87
CA VAL A 36 12.27 1.98 -7.67
C VAL A 36 11.27 0.92 -7.20
N VAL A 37 11.27 -0.25 -7.84
CA VAL A 37 10.37 -1.37 -7.53
C VAL A 37 11.15 -2.44 -6.78
N ALA A 38 10.60 -2.91 -5.66
CA ALA A 38 11.21 -3.98 -4.88
C ALA A 38 11.40 -5.25 -5.73
N PRO A 39 12.51 -6.00 -5.58
CA PRO A 39 12.84 -7.14 -6.45
C PRO A 39 11.69 -8.13 -6.65
N GLU A 40 10.97 -8.46 -5.58
CA GLU A 40 9.84 -9.39 -5.56
C GLU A 40 8.61 -8.89 -6.35
N ALA A 41 8.47 -7.56 -6.51
CA ALA A 41 7.37 -6.94 -7.24
C ALA A 41 7.69 -6.72 -8.74
N ARG A 42 8.96 -6.82 -9.14
CA ARG A 42 9.41 -6.49 -10.52
C ARG A 42 8.73 -7.33 -11.59
N ALA A 43 8.50 -8.62 -11.36
CA ALA A 43 7.84 -9.50 -12.34
C ALA A 43 6.41 -9.02 -12.66
N ARG A 44 5.65 -8.67 -11.61
CA ARG A 44 4.30 -8.15 -11.74
C ARG A 44 4.28 -6.77 -12.41
N VAL A 45 5.21 -5.88 -12.06
CA VAL A 45 5.30 -4.56 -12.69
C VAL A 45 5.66 -4.68 -14.17
N LYS A 46 6.54 -5.61 -14.57
CA LYS A 46 6.84 -5.87 -15.99
C LYS A 46 5.59 -6.26 -16.77
N GLU A 47 4.74 -7.13 -16.21
CA GLU A 47 3.49 -7.53 -16.86
C GLU A 47 2.51 -6.34 -16.97
N ARG A 48 2.42 -5.50 -15.95
CA ARG A 48 1.61 -4.27 -16.02
C ARG A 48 2.13 -3.29 -17.08
N LEU A 49 3.45 -3.13 -17.19
CA LEU A 49 4.07 -2.31 -18.23
C LEU A 49 3.76 -2.86 -19.63
N ARG A 50 3.79 -4.19 -19.80
CA ARG A 50 3.41 -4.86 -21.05
C ARG A 50 1.98 -4.49 -21.44
N GLN A 51 1.02 -4.64 -20.53
CA GLN A 51 -0.39 -4.28 -20.76
C GLN A 51 -0.58 -2.80 -21.10
N LEU A 52 0.15 -1.90 -20.44
CA LEU A 52 0.06 -0.45 -20.68
C LEU A 52 0.57 -0.06 -22.08
N TYR A 53 1.66 -0.67 -22.54
CA TYR A 53 2.27 -0.33 -23.82
C TYR A 53 1.68 -1.10 -25.02
N GLU A 54 1.38 -2.39 -24.84
CA GLU A 54 0.85 -3.25 -25.91
C GLU A 54 -0.67 -3.09 -26.05
N GLU A 55 -1.41 -3.15 -24.94
CA GLU A 55 -2.88 -3.14 -24.96
C GLU A 55 -3.47 -1.74 -24.82
N ARG A 56 -2.66 -0.73 -24.45
CA ARG A 56 -3.10 0.64 -24.17
C ARG A 56 -4.26 0.73 -23.16
N LYS A 57 -4.33 -0.22 -22.23
CA LYS A 57 -5.35 -0.23 -21.18
C LYS A 57 -4.80 0.35 -19.86
N PRO A 58 -5.56 1.21 -19.17
CA PRO A 58 -5.24 1.60 -17.80
C PRO A 58 -5.20 0.37 -16.90
N VAL A 59 -4.23 0.33 -15.99
CA VAL A 59 -4.18 -0.70 -14.95
C VAL A 59 -4.74 -0.14 -13.63
N PRO A 60 -5.50 -0.94 -12.86
CA PRO A 60 -6.13 -0.47 -11.63
C PRO A 60 -5.09 -0.11 -10.56
N PHE A 61 -5.54 0.59 -9.52
CA PHE A 61 -4.72 0.82 -8.32
C PHE A 61 -4.26 -0.50 -7.74
N LEU A 62 -2.98 -0.56 -7.38
CA LEU A 62 -2.38 -1.69 -6.73
C LEU A 62 -1.40 -1.20 -5.67
N VAL A 63 -1.47 -1.79 -4.48
CA VAL A 63 -0.45 -1.58 -3.45
C VAL A 63 0.79 -2.39 -3.80
N GLU A 64 1.90 -1.70 -3.99
CA GLU A 64 3.19 -2.30 -4.32
C GLU A 64 4.27 -1.83 -3.34
N ARG A 65 5.26 -2.69 -3.12
CA ARG A 65 6.44 -2.30 -2.37
C ARG A 65 7.42 -1.60 -3.31
N LEU A 66 7.70 -0.34 -3.00
CA LEU A 66 8.69 0.46 -3.70
C LEU A 66 9.94 0.63 -2.82
N VAL A 67 11.06 0.94 -3.46
CA VAL A 67 12.36 1.12 -2.83
C VAL A 67 12.82 2.54 -3.08
N ARG A 68 13.26 3.21 -2.00
CA ARG A 68 13.88 4.54 -2.04
C ARG A 68 15.35 4.44 -2.42
N ARG A 69 15.97 5.56 -2.73
CA ARG A 69 17.40 5.64 -3.06
C ARG A 69 18.35 5.15 -1.97
N ASP A 70 17.96 5.27 -0.71
CA ASP A 70 18.71 4.78 0.45
C ASP A 70 18.54 3.27 0.70
N GLY A 71 17.74 2.59 -0.11
CA GLY A 71 17.43 1.17 0.03
C GLY A 71 16.26 0.87 0.97
N SER A 72 15.72 1.86 1.69
CA SER A 72 14.51 1.68 2.48
C SER A 72 13.30 1.38 1.57
N SER A 73 12.34 0.61 2.07
CA SER A 73 11.12 0.29 1.32
C SER A 73 9.89 0.93 1.93
N PHE A 74 8.86 1.11 1.12
CA PHE A 74 7.55 1.60 1.56
C PHE A 74 6.44 1.00 0.71
N LEU A 75 5.21 1.04 1.23
CA LEU A 75 4.04 0.61 0.49
C LEU A 75 3.46 1.81 -0.26
N ALA A 76 3.33 1.68 -1.57
CA ALA A 76 2.75 2.68 -2.42
C ALA A 76 1.51 2.12 -3.11
N GLU A 77 0.39 2.84 -3.03
CA GLU A 77 -0.72 2.61 -3.94
C GLU A 77 -0.39 3.28 -5.28
N VAL A 78 -0.32 2.48 -6.36
CA VAL A 78 0.14 2.93 -7.68
C VAL A 78 -0.94 2.71 -8.73
N LYS A 79 -1.27 3.76 -9.49
CA LYS A 79 -2.06 3.71 -10.71
C LYS A 79 -1.23 4.20 -11.88
N ALA A 80 -1.31 3.47 -12.99
CA ALA A 80 -0.64 3.81 -14.23
C ALA A 80 -1.67 3.90 -15.36
N THR A 81 -1.57 4.94 -16.18
CA THR A 81 -2.50 5.22 -17.26
C THR A 81 -1.72 5.60 -18.51
N PRO A 82 -1.97 4.96 -19.67
CA PRO A 82 -1.37 5.36 -20.93
C PRO A 82 -1.82 6.78 -21.29
N ILE A 83 -0.90 7.60 -21.74
CA ILE A 83 -1.15 8.98 -22.18
C ILE A 83 -0.36 9.27 -23.46
N ASP A 84 -0.75 10.33 -24.16
CA ASP A 84 0.15 11.02 -25.10
C ASP A 84 0.91 12.10 -24.33
N TYR A 85 2.23 12.15 -24.51
CA TYR A 85 3.07 13.18 -23.91
C TYR A 85 4.04 13.74 -24.94
N GLY A 86 3.70 14.90 -25.50
CA GLY A 86 4.50 15.54 -26.54
C GLY A 86 4.41 14.85 -27.91
N GLY A 87 3.26 14.25 -28.25
CA GLY A 87 3.04 13.53 -29.51
C GLY A 87 3.57 12.10 -29.53
N GLU A 88 4.05 11.60 -28.39
CA GLU A 88 4.58 10.25 -28.25
C GLU A 88 3.89 9.48 -27.12
N PRO A 89 3.68 8.15 -27.28
CA PRO A 89 3.09 7.31 -26.24
C PRO A 89 3.93 7.29 -24.96
N ALA A 90 3.29 7.59 -23.83
CA ALA A 90 3.89 7.56 -22.51
C ALA A 90 2.90 6.98 -21.50
N VAL A 91 3.33 6.88 -20.25
CA VAL A 91 2.50 6.41 -19.14
C VAL A 91 2.61 7.41 -18.00
N LEU A 92 1.46 7.89 -17.55
CA LEU A 92 1.30 8.67 -16.34
C LEU A 92 1.18 7.74 -15.14
N VAL A 93 2.01 7.95 -14.13
CA VAL A 93 2.00 7.20 -12.88
C VAL A 93 1.65 8.14 -11.72
N VAL A 94 0.59 7.78 -11.01
CA VAL A 94 0.23 8.39 -9.73
C VAL A 94 0.51 7.37 -8.65
N LEU A 95 1.27 7.80 -7.63
CA LEU A 95 1.59 6.99 -6.47
C LEU A 95 1.33 7.77 -5.19
N ARG A 96 0.86 7.06 -4.16
CA ARG A 96 0.62 7.56 -2.80
C ARG A 96 1.25 6.61 -1.81
N ASP A 97 1.98 7.13 -0.83
CA ASP A 97 2.46 6.33 0.29
C ASP A 97 1.27 5.92 1.16
N VAL A 98 1.13 4.62 1.41
CA VAL A 98 0.08 4.04 2.26
C VAL A 98 0.66 3.24 3.43
N THR A 99 1.96 3.40 3.71
CA THR A 99 2.66 2.62 4.74
C THR A 99 2.03 2.81 6.11
N GLU A 100 1.79 4.06 6.52
CA GLU A 100 1.18 4.40 7.81
C GLU A 100 -0.23 3.82 7.92
N HIS A 101 -1.07 4.03 6.91
CA HIS A 101 -2.46 3.53 6.90
C HIS A 101 -2.53 1.99 6.97
N VAL A 102 -1.61 1.30 6.29
CA VAL A 102 -1.54 -0.16 6.34
C VAL A 102 -1.04 -0.63 7.71
N GLN A 103 -0.04 0.06 8.28
CA GLN A 103 0.50 -0.29 9.59
C GLN A 103 -0.53 -0.10 10.71
N GLU A 104 -1.22 1.05 10.75
CA GLU A 104 -2.29 1.33 11.71
C GLU A 104 -3.40 0.27 11.66
N ARG A 105 -3.80 -0.14 10.45
CA ARG A 105 -4.82 -1.18 10.28
C ARG A 105 -4.31 -2.55 10.77
N LEU A 106 -3.05 -2.88 10.51
CA LEU A 106 -2.47 -4.13 10.99
C LEU A 106 -2.35 -4.14 12.52
N ASP A 107 -1.95 -3.03 13.12
CA ASP A 107 -1.82 -2.89 14.56
C ASP A 107 -3.20 -2.99 15.25
N LEU A 108 -4.23 -2.38 14.66
CA LEU A 108 -5.61 -2.52 15.13
C LEU A 108 -6.07 -3.99 15.09
N ILE A 109 -5.88 -4.68 13.95
CA ILE A 109 -6.26 -6.09 13.81
C ILE A 109 -5.51 -6.96 14.83
N GLN A 110 -4.22 -6.71 15.05
CA GLN A 110 -3.44 -7.45 16.03
C GLN A 110 -3.87 -7.16 17.46
N SER A 111 -4.24 -5.92 17.76
CA SER A 111 -4.77 -5.51 19.06
C SER A 111 -6.13 -6.18 19.34
N GLU A 112 -7.04 -6.17 18.38
CA GLU A 112 -8.34 -6.85 18.48
C GLU A 112 -8.19 -8.35 18.67
N ALA A 113 -7.31 -8.98 17.89
CA ALA A 113 -7.02 -10.41 18.03
C ALA A 113 -6.46 -10.73 19.42
N ARG A 114 -5.52 -9.92 19.92
CA ARG A 114 -4.93 -10.09 21.25
C ARG A 114 -5.96 -9.88 22.36
N TYR A 115 -6.80 -8.87 22.26
CA TYR A 115 -7.89 -8.62 23.20
C TYR A 115 -8.87 -9.81 23.23
N ARG A 116 -9.29 -10.29 22.05
CA ARG A 116 -10.18 -11.45 21.94
C ARG A 116 -9.57 -12.68 22.60
N SER A 117 -8.31 -13.01 22.33
CA SER A 117 -7.64 -14.15 22.97
C SER A 117 -7.57 -14.01 24.49
N LEU A 118 -7.23 -12.83 25.02
CA LEU A 118 -7.19 -12.60 26.48
C LEU A 118 -8.57 -12.80 27.12
N VAL A 119 -9.63 -12.26 26.51
CA VAL A 119 -10.99 -12.38 27.02
C VAL A 119 -11.52 -13.82 26.91
N GLU A 120 -11.09 -14.58 25.90
CA GLU A 120 -11.47 -15.98 25.71
C GLU A 120 -10.67 -16.95 26.62
N GLU A 121 -9.45 -16.59 27.03
CA GLU A 121 -8.60 -17.39 27.92
C GLU A 121 -8.84 -17.13 29.42
N ILE A 122 -9.36 -15.96 29.79
CA ILE A 122 -9.69 -15.62 31.18
C ILE A 122 -10.88 -16.48 31.66
N ASN A 123 -10.74 -17.08 32.85
CA ASN A 123 -11.80 -17.85 33.50
C ASN A 123 -12.88 -16.99 34.18
N ASP A 124 -12.65 -15.68 34.29
CA ASP A 124 -13.62 -14.73 34.83
C ASP A 124 -14.63 -14.27 33.76
N VAL A 125 -15.88 -14.07 34.18
CA VAL A 125 -16.92 -13.52 33.31
C VAL A 125 -16.68 -12.02 33.12
N ILE A 126 -16.36 -11.63 31.90
CA ILE A 126 -16.27 -10.24 31.48
C ILE A 126 -17.55 -9.89 30.75
N PHE A 127 -18.24 -8.83 31.16
CA PHE A 127 -19.42 -8.32 30.46
C PHE A 127 -19.32 -6.80 30.25
N GLN A 128 -19.89 -6.32 29.16
CA GLN A 128 -19.95 -4.91 28.81
C GLN A 128 -21.41 -4.45 28.78
N LEU A 129 -21.66 -3.24 29.29
CA LEU A 129 -22.98 -2.59 29.30
C LEU A 129 -22.98 -1.35 28.40
N ASP A 130 -24.11 -1.05 27.76
CA ASP A 130 -24.34 0.24 27.13
C ASP A 130 -24.73 1.34 28.14
N ALA A 131 -24.93 2.57 27.66
CA ALA A 131 -25.33 3.71 28.50
C ALA A 131 -26.73 3.55 29.15
N ARG A 132 -27.52 2.55 28.75
CA ARG A 132 -28.84 2.21 29.31
C ARG A 132 -28.77 1.00 30.25
N GLY A 133 -27.59 0.43 30.46
CA GLY A 133 -27.38 -0.74 31.31
C GLY A 133 -27.69 -2.09 30.64
N CYS A 134 -27.87 -2.12 29.32
CA CYS A 134 -28.08 -3.36 28.58
C CYS A 134 -26.74 -4.05 28.26
N ILE A 135 -26.66 -5.37 28.42
CA ILE A 135 -25.45 -6.15 28.09
C ILE A 135 -25.22 -6.14 26.58
N THR A 136 -24.06 -5.67 26.15
CA THR A 136 -23.63 -5.64 24.74
C THR A 136 -22.58 -6.70 24.42
N PHE A 137 -21.93 -7.25 25.44
CA PHE A 137 -20.95 -8.32 25.30
C PHE A 137 -20.87 -9.13 26.59
N ILE A 138 -20.67 -10.44 26.47
CA ILE A 138 -20.33 -11.33 27.58
C ILE A 138 -19.30 -12.36 27.11
N SER A 139 -18.26 -12.60 27.91
CA SER A 139 -17.19 -13.53 27.57
C SER A 139 -17.67 -14.99 27.58
N PRO A 140 -17.08 -15.89 26.76
CA PRO A 140 -17.44 -17.31 26.75
C PRO A 140 -17.17 -18.04 28.07
N ALA A 141 -16.42 -17.44 29.00
CA ALA A 141 -16.26 -17.96 30.36
C ALA A 141 -17.59 -18.18 31.08
N VAL A 142 -18.65 -17.44 30.71
CA VAL A 142 -20.00 -17.63 31.28
C VAL A 142 -20.55 -19.02 30.99
N GLU A 143 -20.30 -19.59 29.80
CA GLU A 143 -20.75 -20.93 29.43
C GLU A 143 -20.02 -22.01 30.26
N ARG A 144 -18.75 -21.77 30.60
CA ARG A 144 -17.97 -22.70 31.42
C ARG A 144 -18.34 -22.68 32.90
N LEU A 145 -18.84 -21.54 33.41
CA LEU A 145 -19.28 -21.40 34.80
C LEU A 145 -20.73 -21.81 35.03
N TYR A 146 -21.60 -21.65 34.03
CA TYR A 146 -23.03 -21.86 34.18
C TYR A 146 -23.61 -23.05 33.40
N GLY A 147 -22.86 -23.65 32.47
CA GLY A 147 -23.26 -24.88 31.75
C GLY A 147 -24.31 -24.64 30.68
#